data_AF-A0A2T7U5D7-F1
#
_entry.id   AF-A0A2T7U5D7-F1
#
_cell.length_a   1.000
_cell.length_b   1.000
_cell.length_c   1.000
_cell.angle_alpha   90.00
_cell.angle_beta   90.00
_cell.angle_gamma   90.00
#
_symmetry.space_group_name_H-M   'P 1'
#
loop_
_entity.id
_entity.type
_entity.pdbx_description
1 polymer ?
#
loop_
_entity_poly.entity_id
_entity_poly.type
_entity_poly.pdbx_seq_one_letter_code
_entity_poly.pdbx_strand_id
1 'polypeptide(L)'
;MGTIKTFLNSLKTPQAQADDLGYTEEQIESFIQAGRMEIDVLANDLGGSAKYVWSFASVTSTGQPQLEIEVSGLRFFIENGKVYLDLSPQYLPTIEGLGAGNEAVSVFDYTIRLANGTLSSTTATVRIDGINDLALAQADAASGDEDTPITGQVTATDVDGDSLTYVLVQGAQDADGKPVAGLTFNPDGSYSFQGPQDFNGTVTFTYKANDGSVDSNVATVTLTVTPVNDAALAQADAASGDEDTPITGQVTATDVDGDSLTYVLVQGAQDADGKPVAGLTFNPDGSYSFQGPQDFNGTVTFTYKANDGSVDSNVATVTLTVTPVEDTPVNASPTALNDRIALSNDVTVTIPVSWLLKNDVDSDGDTLVVTGVTNLPTGWTLQTNDAGHVTEIRTSSMPSREVVLSYTLSDGKVTGSASVTLFVPVQTTGVSNIIDLREVDYDFAWIDAKNGADTFYFGSSGQDNFLGSGGNDTFKYTDWSQGAVGAGRDVILDFNVSGVDTIDISGLASTSGNVTAAWNNASDILTFSDGGTNTIEIRLQGVNTLTANSIIGESSFFIV
;
A
#
# COMPACT_ATOMS: atom_id res chain seq x y z
N MET A 1 -34.94 54.24 -29.08
CA MET A 1 -35.58 55.14 -30.06
C MET A 1 -37.13 55.10 -30.08
N GLY A 2 -37.80 54.22 -29.33
CA GLY A 2 -39.28 54.19 -29.24
C GLY A 2 -39.92 54.97 -28.07
N THR A 3 -39.14 55.41 -27.08
CA THR A 3 -39.67 55.97 -25.81
C THR A 3 -39.51 57.49 -25.65
N ILE A 4 -38.76 58.15 -26.54
CA ILE A 4 -38.54 59.61 -26.51
C ILE A 4 -39.75 60.40 -27.07
N LYS A 5 -40.53 59.78 -27.98
CA LYS A 5 -41.74 60.42 -28.55
C LYS A 5 -42.93 60.46 -27.59
N THR A 6 -42.95 59.63 -26.55
CA THR A 6 -44.04 59.60 -25.55
C THR A 6 -43.80 60.60 -24.43
N PHE A 7 -42.55 60.83 -24.03
CA PHE A 7 -42.17 61.84 -23.03
C PHE A 7 -42.31 63.28 -23.55
N LEU A 8 -41.98 63.53 -24.82
CA LEU A 8 -42.19 64.84 -25.47
C LEU A 8 -43.67 65.22 -25.62
N ASN A 9 -44.58 64.24 -25.64
CA ASN A 9 -46.03 64.49 -25.67
C ASN A 9 -46.66 64.68 -24.28
N SER A 10 -45.96 64.38 -23.18
CA SER A 10 -46.47 64.57 -21.80
C SER A 10 -46.08 65.91 -21.18
N LEU A 11 -45.27 66.74 -21.86
CA LEU A 11 -44.96 68.12 -21.42
C LEU A 11 -46.05 69.14 -21.79
N LYS A 12 -47.27 68.68 -22.12
CA LYS A 12 -48.42 69.59 -22.19
C LYS A 12 -48.79 70.04 -20.78
N THR A 13 -48.81 71.36 -20.62
CA THR A 13 -49.29 72.20 -19.50
C THR A 13 -48.35 72.43 -18.32
N PRO A 14 -47.55 73.52 -18.34
CA PRO A 14 -47.17 74.23 -17.13
C PRO A 14 -48.30 75.20 -16.75
N GLN A 15 -49.42 74.67 -16.25
CA GLN A 15 -50.50 75.47 -15.65
C GLN A 15 -50.46 75.45 -14.12
N ALA A 16 -49.49 74.76 -13.51
CA ALA A 16 -49.44 74.57 -12.06
C ALA A 16 -48.33 75.35 -11.32
N GLN A 17 -47.59 76.25 -12.00
CA GLN A 17 -46.66 77.18 -11.35
C GLN A 17 -46.85 78.65 -11.79
N ALA A 18 -47.91 78.96 -12.53
CA ALA A 18 -48.19 80.30 -13.04
C ALA A 18 -49.19 81.10 -12.18
N ASP A 19 -49.89 80.45 -11.24
CA ASP A 19 -50.92 81.12 -10.43
C ASP A 19 -50.35 81.99 -9.28
N ASP A 20 -49.05 81.91 -8.99
CA ASP A 20 -48.43 82.73 -7.92
C ASP A 20 -47.89 84.10 -8.42
N LEU A 21 -48.04 84.41 -9.71
CA LEU A 21 -47.50 85.64 -10.31
C LEU A 21 -48.49 86.43 -11.20
N GLY A 22 -49.74 85.97 -11.35
CA GLY A 22 -50.85 86.81 -11.83
C GLY A 22 -50.82 87.21 -13.32
N TYR A 23 -50.32 86.36 -14.21
CA TYR A 23 -50.31 86.62 -15.66
C TYR A 23 -51.53 86.02 -16.39
N THR A 24 -51.97 86.67 -17.47
CA THR A 24 -53.10 86.19 -18.28
C THR A 24 -52.66 85.22 -19.39
N GLU A 25 -53.58 84.39 -19.87
CA GLU A 25 -53.35 83.33 -20.87
C GLU A 25 -52.75 83.87 -22.20
N GLU A 26 -53.14 85.09 -22.59
CA GLU A 26 -52.63 85.80 -23.78
C GLU A 26 -51.18 86.31 -23.60
N GLN A 27 -50.75 86.60 -22.36
CA GLN A 27 -49.36 86.97 -22.06
C GLN A 27 -48.44 85.75 -22.14
N ILE A 28 -48.92 84.58 -21.73
CA ILE A 28 -48.15 83.33 -21.76
C ILE A 28 -47.88 82.87 -23.19
N GLU A 29 -48.87 82.95 -24.09
CA GLU A 29 -48.66 82.66 -25.52
C GLU A 29 -47.69 83.63 -26.21
N SER A 30 -47.69 84.90 -25.79
CA SER A 30 -46.71 85.91 -26.24
C SER A 30 -45.28 85.61 -25.78
N PHE A 31 -45.07 84.95 -24.63
CA PHE A 31 -43.74 84.59 -24.16
C PHE A 31 -43.19 83.36 -24.88
N ILE A 32 -44.06 82.42 -25.26
CA ILE A 32 -43.71 81.22 -26.04
C ILE A 32 -43.34 81.58 -27.49
N GLN A 33 -44.04 82.52 -28.13
CA GLN A 33 -43.71 82.94 -29.51
C GLN A 33 -42.49 83.87 -29.62
N ALA A 34 -42.05 84.50 -28.52
CA ALA A 34 -40.96 85.48 -28.53
C ALA A 34 -39.60 84.93 -28.08
N GLY A 35 -39.47 83.62 -27.77
CA GLY A 35 -38.17 83.02 -27.44
C GLY A 35 -37.43 83.67 -26.27
N ARG A 36 -38.17 84.18 -25.27
CA ARG A 36 -37.60 84.88 -24.11
C ARG A 36 -37.65 83.98 -22.89
N MET A 37 -36.48 83.62 -22.37
CA MET A 37 -36.39 83.01 -21.05
C MET A 37 -35.04 83.40 -20.45
N GLU A 38 -35.07 83.97 -19.24
CA GLU A 38 -33.96 83.85 -18.30
C GLU A 38 -34.03 82.38 -17.86
N ILE A 39 -33.25 81.53 -18.53
CA ILE A 39 -33.24 80.10 -18.26
C ILE A 39 -32.23 79.88 -17.14
N ASP A 40 -32.71 79.58 -15.93
CA ASP A 40 -31.95 78.73 -15.03
C ASP A 40 -31.90 77.35 -15.69
N VAL A 41 -30.88 77.13 -16.53
CA VAL A 41 -30.63 75.82 -17.15
C VAL A 41 -30.06 74.92 -16.06
N LEU A 42 -30.95 74.24 -15.32
CA LEU A 42 -30.59 73.02 -14.63
C LEU A 42 -30.40 71.94 -15.71
N ALA A 43 -29.15 71.82 -16.19
CA ALA A 43 -28.75 70.79 -17.12
C ALA A 43 -28.77 69.43 -16.42
N ASN A 44 -29.92 68.75 -16.46
CA ASN A 44 -29.95 67.30 -16.36
C ASN A 44 -30.15 66.75 -17.77
N ASP A 45 -29.39 65.70 -18.06
CA ASP A 45 -29.29 64.96 -19.31
C ASP A 45 -28.32 65.56 -20.34
N LEU A 46 -27.03 65.25 -20.15
CA LEU A 46 -26.02 64.82 -21.14
C LEU A 46 -24.61 65.04 -20.58
N GLY A 47 -24.15 64.16 -19.66
CA GLY A 47 -22.75 63.78 -19.42
C GLY A 47 -21.62 64.83 -19.44
N GLY A 48 -21.90 66.09 -19.15
CA GLY A 48 -20.90 67.17 -19.11
C GLY A 48 -21.49 68.33 -18.32
N SER A 49 -20.86 68.64 -17.20
CA SER A 49 -21.57 69.21 -16.08
C SER A 49 -20.95 70.56 -15.69
N ALA A 50 -21.24 71.59 -16.51
CA ALA A 50 -20.70 72.93 -16.33
C ALA A 50 -21.82 73.97 -16.15
N LYS A 51 -21.62 74.92 -15.23
CA LYS A 51 -22.50 76.07 -15.06
C LYS A 51 -21.91 77.29 -15.77
N TYR A 52 -22.67 77.83 -16.73
CA TYR A 52 -22.24 78.99 -17.52
C TYR A 52 -22.80 80.27 -16.91
N VAL A 53 -21.92 81.20 -16.50
CA VAL A 53 -22.32 82.53 -16.00
C VAL A 53 -21.80 83.60 -16.96
N TRP A 54 -22.73 84.42 -17.46
CA TRP A 54 -22.44 85.48 -18.43
C TRP A 54 -22.66 86.85 -17.78
N SER A 55 -21.72 87.77 -17.96
CA SER A 55 -21.93 89.17 -17.61
C SER A 55 -21.64 90.05 -18.83
N PHE A 56 -22.65 90.83 -19.22
CA PHE A 56 -22.49 91.88 -20.22
C PHE A 56 -22.45 93.22 -19.50
N ALA A 57 -21.51 94.09 -19.85
CA ALA A 57 -21.66 95.50 -19.56
C ALA A 57 -22.93 96.00 -20.26
N SER A 58 -23.80 96.74 -19.55
CA SER A 58 -25.04 97.24 -20.13
C SER A 58 -24.75 98.19 -21.30
N VAL A 59 -25.19 97.80 -22.50
CA VAL A 59 -25.15 98.69 -23.68
C VAL A 59 -26.56 99.23 -23.89
N THR A 60 -26.78 100.48 -23.53
CA THR A 60 -27.96 101.24 -23.95
C THR A 60 -27.73 101.79 -25.35
N SER A 61 -28.39 101.20 -26.37
CA SER A 61 -28.50 101.84 -27.69
C SER A 61 -29.89 102.44 -27.86
N THR A 62 -29.95 103.75 -28.09
CA THR A 62 -31.14 104.45 -28.56
C THR A 62 -31.08 104.54 -30.08
N GLY A 63 -31.92 103.73 -30.74
CA GLY A 63 -32.05 103.70 -32.20
C GLY A 63 -31.36 102.50 -32.83
N GLN A 64 -32.13 101.78 -33.65
CA GLN A 64 -31.73 100.56 -34.37
C GLN A 64 -30.32 100.64 -34.98
N PRO A 65 -29.37 99.76 -34.59
CA PRO A 65 -28.14 99.54 -35.34
C PRO A 65 -28.06 98.11 -35.87
N GLN A 66 -27.58 97.97 -37.11
CA GLN A 66 -26.95 96.72 -37.56
C GLN A 66 -25.59 96.63 -36.87
N LEU A 67 -25.45 95.65 -35.98
CA LEU A 67 -24.21 95.32 -35.29
C LEU A 67 -23.57 94.11 -35.99
N GLU A 68 -22.26 94.11 -36.16
CA GLU A 68 -21.52 92.96 -36.65
C GLU A 68 -20.43 92.71 -35.60
N ILE A 69 -20.49 91.56 -34.94
CA ILE A 69 -19.55 91.15 -33.89
C ILE A 69 -18.82 89.93 -34.43
N GLU A 70 -17.50 90.06 -34.61
CA GLU A 70 -16.63 88.97 -35.06
C GLU A 70 -15.84 88.47 -33.86
N VAL A 71 -16.18 87.27 -33.36
CA VAL A 71 -15.41 86.57 -32.33
C VAL A 71 -15.22 85.13 -32.82
N SER A 72 -13.98 84.66 -32.83
CA SER A 72 -13.65 83.32 -33.33
C SER A 72 -14.33 82.25 -32.49
N GLY A 73 -15.25 81.48 -33.09
CA GLY A 73 -15.89 80.29 -32.49
C GLY A 73 -17.24 80.54 -31.81
N LEU A 74 -17.63 81.78 -31.52
CA LEU A 74 -18.91 82.13 -30.90
C LEU A 74 -19.82 82.80 -31.92
N ARG A 75 -21.12 82.46 -31.91
CA ARG A 75 -22.11 83.06 -32.82
C ARG A 75 -22.99 84.07 -32.07
N PHE A 76 -23.11 85.28 -32.61
CA PHE A 76 -23.98 86.32 -32.07
C PHE A 76 -25.12 86.60 -33.05
N PHE A 77 -26.28 87.01 -32.54
CA PHE A 77 -27.41 87.46 -33.36
C PHE A 77 -28.07 88.71 -32.75
N ILE A 78 -28.83 89.43 -33.55
CA ILE A 78 -29.46 90.69 -33.14
C ILE A 78 -30.97 90.54 -33.22
N GLU A 79 -31.63 90.91 -32.14
CA GLU A 79 -33.08 90.96 -32.09
C GLU A 79 -33.53 92.21 -31.34
N ASN A 80 -34.44 93.00 -31.91
CA ASN A 80 -34.96 94.23 -31.27
C ASN A 80 -33.89 95.24 -30.81
N GLY A 81 -32.76 95.34 -31.53
CA GLY A 81 -31.65 96.25 -31.19
C GLY A 81 -30.79 95.80 -29.99
N LYS A 82 -30.97 94.56 -29.53
CA LYS A 82 -30.12 93.89 -28.54
C LYS A 82 -29.29 92.80 -29.21
N VAL A 83 -28.08 92.61 -28.70
CA VAL A 83 -27.18 91.52 -29.12
C VAL A 83 -27.44 90.32 -28.21
N TYR A 84 -27.55 89.16 -28.82
CA TYR A 84 -27.69 87.87 -28.18
C TYR A 84 -26.53 86.96 -28.59
N LEU A 85 -26.11 86.10 -27.68
CA LEU A 85 -25.17 85.02 -27.96
C LEU A 85 -25.94 83.73 -28.23
N ASP A 86 -25.58 83.02 -29.29
CA ASP A 86 -26.12 81.70 -29.64
C ASP A 86 -25.41 80.65 -28.80
N LEU A 87 -26.15 80.11 -27.81
CA LEU A 87 -25.67 79.08 -26.89
C LEU A 87 -25.89 77.66 -27.44
N SER A 88 -26.16 77.50 -28.73
CA SER A 88 -26.28 76.16 -29.32
C SER A 88 -24.98 75.37 -29.09
N PRO A 89 -25.04 74.11 -28.63
CA PRO A 89 -23.86 73.34 -28.22
C PRO A 89 -22.73 73.27 -29.25
N GLN A 90 -23.06 73.33 -30.55
CA GLN A 90 -22.08 73.33 -31.64
C GLN A 90 -21.18 74.59 -31.71
N TYR A 91 -21.51 75.66 -30.98
CA TYR A 91 -20.76 76.91 -30.94
C TYR A 91 -20.09 77.15 -29.57
N LEU A 92 -20.19 76.20 -28.63
CA LEU A 92 -19.49 76.26 -27.35
C LEU A 92 -18.21 75.41 -27.40
N PRO A 93 -17.11 75.84 -26.76
CA PRO A 93 -15.94 74.99 -26.60
C PRO A 93 -16.30 73.81 -25.68
N THR A 94 -15.91 72.59 -26.07
CA THR A 94 -15.95 71.45 -25.16
C THR A 94 -14.83 71.62 -24.13
N ILE A 95 -15.19 71.74 -22.86
CA ILE A 95 -14.26 71.72 -21.73
C ILE A 95 -14.50 70.41 -21.00
N GLU A 96 -13.54 69.49 -21.07
CA GLU A 96 -13.52 68.24 -20.29
C GLU A 96 -12.50 68.38 -19.15
N GLY A 97 -12.84 67.89 -17.95
CA GLY A 97 -11.93 67.85 -16.80
C GLY A 97 -11.75 69.16 -16.04
N LEU A 98 -12.76 70.04 -16.05
CA LEU A 98 -12.75 71.23 -15.19
C LEU A 98 -13.38 70.87 -13.85
N GLY A 99 -12.56 70.39 -12.91
CA GLY A 99 -13.06 69.90 -11.63
C GLY A 99 -13.75 70.93 -10.75
N ALA A 100 -14.49 70.44 -9.74
CA ALA A 100 -15.30 71.27 -8.86
C ALA A 100 -14.50 72.43 -8.23
N GLY A 101 -15.04 73.64 -8.37
CA GLY A 101 -14.44 74.85 -7.82
C GLY A 101 -13.29 75.43 -8.66
N ASN A 102 -12.87 74.75 -9.73
CA ASN A 102 -12.03 75.34 -10.77
C ASN A 102 -12.88 76.21 -11.71
N GLU A 103 -12.25 77.19 -12.31
CA GLU A 103 -12.90 78.17 -13.17
C GLU A 103 -12.11 78.32 -14.46
N ALA A 104 -12.78 78.18 -15.59
CA ALA A 104 -12.26 78.62 -16.87
C ALA A 104 -12.85 79.98 -17.21
N VAL A 105 -11.99 80.99 -17.31
CA VAL A 105 -12.37 82.35 -17.68
C VAL A 105 -11.83 82.66 -19.07
N SER A 106 -12.74 83.04 -19.98
CA SER A 106 -12.36 83.59 -21.27
C SER A 106 -12.83 85.02 -21.39
N VAL A 107 -11.93 85.90 -21.81
CA VAL A 107 -12.21 87.32 -22.04
C VAL A 107 -12.10 87.59 -23.53
N PHE A 108 -13.15 88.18 -24.10
CA PHE A 108 -13.21 88.51 -25.52
C PHE A 108 -13.39 90.01 -25.70
N ASP A 109 -12.58 90.60 -26.56
CA ASP A 109 -12.79 91.96 -27.03
C ASP A 109 -13.91 91.97 -28.08
N TYR A 110 -14.82 92.93 -27.97
CA TYR A 110 -15.80 93.18 -29.03
C TYR A 110 -15.92 94.68 -29.30
N THR A 111 -16.21 95.01 -30.57
CA THR A 111 -16.36 96.39 -31.03
C THR A 111 -17.78 96.62 -31.53
N ILE A 112 -18.42 97.64 -30.97
CA ILE A 112 -19.75 98.09 -31.34
C ILE A 112 -19.60 99.30 -32.24
N ARG A 113 -20.23 99.29 -33.41
CA ARG A 113 -20.37 100.49 -34.25
C ARG A 113 -21.65 101.23 -33.89
N LEU A 114 -21.50 102.44 -33.37
CA LEU A 114 -22.62 103.31 -33.03
C LEU A 114 -23.23 103.93 -34.30
N ALA A 115 -24.49 104.38 -34.22
CA ALA A 115 -25.23 104.96 -35.35
C ALA A 115 -24.55 106.20 -35.98
N ASN A 116 -23.68 106.89 -35.23
CA ASN A 116 -22.87 108.02 -35.71
C ASN A 116 -21.58 107.60 -36.43
N GLY A 117 -21.35 106.30 -36.59
CA GLY A 117 -20.16 105.72 -37.24
C GLY A 117 -18.95 105.53 -36.32
N THR A 118 -19.01 105.97 -35.07
CA THR A 118 -17.96 105.76 -34.07
C THR A 118 -17.90 104.30 -33.62
N LEU A 119 -16.69 103.76 -33.50
CA LEU A 119 -16.43 102.44 -32.95
C LEU A 119 -16.17 102.55 -31.43
N SER A 120 -16.81 101.69 -30.65
CA SER A 120 -16.60 101.56 -29.21
C SER A 120 -16.22 100.12 -28.90
N SER A 121 -15.01 99.91 -28.37
CA SER A 121 -14.56 98.59 -27.96
C SER A 121 -14.73 98.39 -26.46
N THR A 122 -15.13 97.19 -26.06
CA THR A 122 -15.19 96.76 -24.67
C THR A 122 -15.01 95.24 -24.60
N THR A 123 -14.84 94.69 -23.41
CA THR A 123 -14.66 93.25 -23.20
C THR A 123 -15.96 92.57 -22.75
N ALA A 124 -16.12 91.30 -23.10
CA ALA A 124 -17.07 90.37 -22.49
C ALA A 124 -16.29 89.25 -21.79
N THR A 125 -16.73 88.89 -20.58
CA THR A 125 -16.12 87.79 -19.81
C THR A 125 -17.10 86.63 -19.75
N VAL A 126 -16.59 85.45 -20.11
CA VAL A 126 -17.27 84.17 -19.99
C VAL A 126 -16.61 83.40 -18.85
N ARG A 127 -17.41 83.05 -17.86
CA ARG A 127 -17.00 82.23 -16.74
C ARG A 127 -17.68 80.88 -16.84
N ILE A 128 -16.88 79.84 -16.79
CA ILE A 128 -17.32 78.45 -16.72
C ILE A 128 -16.82 77.92 -15.39
N ASP A 129 -17.75 77.65 -14.49
CA ASP A 129 -17.44 77.01 -13.23
C ASP A 129 -17.52 75.49 -13.42
N GLY A 130 -16.44 74.83 -13.02
CA GLY A 130 -16.34 73.37 -12.98
C GLY A 130 -17.23 72.79 -11.89
N ILE A 131 -17.84 71.65 -12.17
CA ILE A 131 -18.45 70.80 -11.15
C ILE A 131 -17.75 69.44 -11.17
N ASN A 132 -17.89 68.69 -10.09
CA ASN A 132 -17.24 67.39 -9.93
C ASN A 132 -17.90 66.38 -10.87
N ASP A 133 -17.14 65.86 -11.82
CA ASP A 133 -17.57 64.74 -12.65
C ASP A 133 -17.51 63.43 -11.83
N LEU A 134 -18.23 62.39 -12.26
CA LEU A 134 -18.22 61.09 -11.57
C LEU A 134 -17.01 60.28 -12.02
N ALA A 135 -16.30 59.68 -11.07
CA ALA A 135 -15.35 58.61 -11.38
C ALA A 135 -16.01 57.44 -12.14
N LEU A 136 -15.24 56.79 -13.01
CA LEU A 136 -15.63 55.63 -13.81
C LEU A 136 -14.83 54.40 -13.38
N ALA A 137 -15.47 53.47 -12.67
CA ALA A 137 -14.87 52.21 -12.25
C ALA A 137 -14.92 51.14 -13.36
N GLN A 138 -13.84 50.39 -13.51
CA GLN A 138 -13.67 49.40 -14.58
C GLN A 138 -13.85 47.96 -14.09
N ALA A 139 -14.40 47.10 -14.95
CA ALA A 139 -14.41 45.66 -14.65
C ALA A 139 -12.99 45.12 -14.65
N ASP A 140 -12.72 44.15 -13.77
CA ASP A 140 -11.41 43.52 -13.62
C ASP A 140 -11.54 42.00 -13.62
N ALA A 141 -10.46 41.31 -13.97
CA ALA A 141 -10.40 39.87 -13.91
C ALA A 141 -9.01 39.37 -13.52
N ALA A 142 -8.96 38.37 -12.65
CA ALA A 142 -7.74 37.70 -12.25
C ALA A 142 -7.97 36.19 -12.13
N SER A 143 -6.88 35.43 -12.18
CA SER A 143 -6.93 33.99 -11.99
C SER A 143 -5.74 33.53 -11.15
N GLY A 144 -5.93 32.43 -10.44
CA GLY A 144 -4.88 31.74 -9.73
C GLY A 144 -5.31 30.32 -9.40
N ASP A 145 -4.38 29.56 -8.86
CA ASP A 145 -4.62 28.21 -8.38
C ASP A 145 -5.36 28.27 -7.04
N GLU A 146 -6.14 27.23 -6.74
CA GLU A 146 -6.73 27.10 -5.40
C GLU A 146 -5.66 27.01 -4.31
N ASP A 147 -6.10 27.25 -3.07
CA ASP A 147 -5.27 27.35 -1.86
C ASP A 147 -4.14 28.40 -1.88
N THR A 148 -4.00 29.14 -2.97
CA THR A 148 -3.04 30.23 -3.12
C THR A 148 -3.77 31.57 -3.20
N PRO A 149 -3.32 32.61 -2.48
CA PRO A 149 -3.95 33.93 -2.57
C PRO A 149 -3.87 34.52 -3.98
N ILE A 150 -5.03 34.88 -4.55
CA ILE A 150 -5.14 35.73 -5.74
C ILE A 150 -5.10 37.18 -5.29
N THR A 151 -4.13 37.96 -5.76
CA THR A 151 -3.98 39.37 -5.42
C THR A 151 -4.13 40.26 -6.64
N GLY A 152 -4.65 41.47 -6.46
CA GLY A 152 -4.85 42.41 -7.55
C GLY A 152 -5.15 43.82 -7.07
N GLN A 153 -5.44 44.69 -8.03
CA GLN A 153 -5.68 46.11 -7.83
C GLN A 153 -6.81 46.53 -8.78
N VAL A 154 -7.92 47.01 -8.23
CA VAL A 154 -8.99 47.58 -9.05
C VAL A 154 -8.62 48.95 -9.57
N THR A 155 -9.23 49.35 -10.70
CA THR A 155 -8.91 50.61 -11.38
C THR A 155 -10.17 51.41 -11.73
N ALA A 156 -10.05 52.71 -11.58
CA ALA A 156 -11.04 53.68 -12.01
C ALA A 156 -10.34 54.91 -12.60
N THR A 157 -11.06 55.65 -13.42
CA THR A 157 -10.58 56.91 -14.00
C THR A 157 -11.50 58.04 -13.59
N ASP A 158 -10.91 59.20 -13.30
CA ASP A 158 -11.63 60.44 -13.05
C ASP A 158 -11.09 61.53 -13.97
N VAL A 159 -11.99 62.28 -14.61
CA VAL A 159 -11.61 63.26 -15.65
C VAL A 159 -11.09 64.56 -15.05
N ASP A 160 -11.48 64.86 -13.81
CA ASP A 160 -11.01 66.03 -13.05
C ASP A 160 -9.63 65.77 -12.42
N GLY A 161 -9.22 64.49 -12.36
CA GLY A 161 -7.94 64.05 -11.81
C GLY A 161 -7.96 63.92 -10.30
N ASP A 162 -9.15 63.78 -9.71
CA ASP A 162 -9.31 63.63 -8.28
C ASP A 162 -8.72 62.32 -7.76
N SER A 163 -8.32 62.33 -6.48
CA SER A 163 -7.78 61.13 -5.84
C SER A 163 -8.89 60.15 -5.51
N LEU A 164 -8.75 58.91 -5.98
CA LEU A 164 -9.78 57.89 -5.82
C LEU A 164 -9.54 57.00 -4.60
N THR A 165 -10.61 56.76 -3.86
CA THR A 165 -10.72 55.69 -2.86
C THR A 165 -11.73 54.66 -3.34
N TYR A 166 -11.66 53.45 -2.82
CA TYR A 166 -12.50 52.34 -3.27
C TYR A 166 -13.30 51.76 -2.10
N VAL A 167 -14.53 51.35 -2.40
CA VAL A 167 -15.40 50.70 -1.43
C VAL A 167 -15.98 49.42 -2.01
N LEU A 168 -15.97 48.37 -1.19
CA LEU A 168 -16.62 47.11 -1.51
C LEU A 168 -18.14 47.28 -1.42
N VAL A 169 -18.86 46.94 -2.49
CA VAL A 169 -20.32 46.98 -2.54
C VAL A 169 -20.90 45.63 -2.16
N GLN A 170 -20.35 44.56 -2.75
CA GLN A 170 -20.76 43.19 -2.51
C GLN A 170 -19.52 42.33 -2.36
N GLY A 171 -19.47 41.55 -1.27
CA GLY A 171 -18.40 40.58 -1.06
C GLY A 171 -18.39 39.46 -2.10
N ALA A 172 -17.36 38.62 -2.03
CA ALA A 172 -17.19 37.47 -2.92
C ALA A 172 -18.40 36.54 -2.91
N GLN A 173 -18.84 36.13 -4.11
CA GLN A 173 -19.89 35.16 -4.35
C GLN A 173 -19.48 34.16 -5.42
N ASP A 174 -19.92 32.90 -5.30
CA ASP A 174 -19.74 31.89 -6.34
C ASP A 174 -20.68 32.13 -7.54
N ALA A 175 -20.61 31.22 -8.53
CA ALA A 175 -21.43 31.28 -9.74
C ALA A 175 -22.95 31.21 -9.47
N ASP A 176 -23.36 30.66 -8.33
CA ASP A 176 -24.76 30.57 -7.90
C ASP A 176 -25.20 31.78 -7.05
N GLY A 177 -24.31 32.74 -6.82
CA GLY A 177 -24.56 33.93 -6.02
C GLY A 177 -24.49 33.70 -4.51
N LYS A 178 -23.94 32.57 -4.05
CA LYS A 178 -23.77 32.28 -2.63
C LYS A 178 -22.47 32.92 -2.12
N PRO A 179 -22.46 33.53 -0.91
CA PRO A 179 -21.25 34.13 -0.36
C PRO A 179 -20.10 33.14 -0.20
N VAL A 180 -18.90 33.57 -0.57
CA VAL A 180 -17.63 32.85 -0.39
C VAL A 180 -16.73 33.66 0.54
N ALA A 181 -16.15 33.02 1.56
CA ALA A 181 -15.26 33.68 2.50
C ALA A 181 -13.86 33.91 1.89
N GLY A 182 -13.05 34.77 2.51
CA GLY A 182 -11.63 34.90 2.16
C GLY A 182 -11.23 36.10 1.30
N LEU A 183 -12.18 36.99 0.97
CA LEU A 183 -11.89 38.27 0.33
C LEU A 183 -11.46 39.31 1.37
N THR A 184 -10.30 39.92 1.14
CA THR A 184 -9.88 41.19 1.74
C THR A 184 -9.84 42.26 0.66
N PHE A 185 -10.52 43.39 0.88
CA PHE A 185 -10.57 44.51 -0.04
C PHE A 185 -10.22 45.81 0.70
N ASN A 186 -9.22 46.53 0.23
CA ASN A 186 -8.69 47.71 0.89
C ASN A 186 -9.20 49.00 0.22
N PRO A 187 -9.25 50.13 0.95
CA PRO A 187 -9.69 51.41 0.40
C PRO A 187 -8.81 52.00 -0.70
N ASP A 188 -7.57 51.52 -0.86
CA ASP A 188 -6.68 51.87 -1.97
C ASP A 188 -6.98 51.08 -3.25
N GLY A 189 -7.95 50.15 -3.20
CA GLY A 189 -8.34 49.30 -4.32
C GLY A 189 -7.54 48.01 -4.43
N SER A 190 -6.55 47.78 -3.57
CA SER A 190 -5.85 46.50 -3.50
C SER A 190 -6.77 45.43 -2.90
N TYR A 191 -6.68 44.22 -3.41
CA TYR A 191 -7.43 43.08 -2.90
C TYR A 191 -6.59 41.80 -2.83
N SER A 192 -7.00 40.90 -1.94
CA SER A 192 -6.51 39.53 -1.82
C SER A 192 -7.69 38.61 -1.61
N PHE A 193 -7.75 37.52 -2.37
CA PHE A 193 -8.75 36.49 -2.23
C PHE A 193 -8.06 35.14 -2.06
N GLN A 194 -8.32 34.47 -0.94
CA GLN A 194 -8.01 33.06 -0.72
C GLN A 194 -9.27 32.40 -0.21
N GLY A 195 -9.92 31.59 -1.05
CA GLY A 195 -11.17 30.92 -0.70
C GLY A 195 -11.02 29.95 0.47
N PRO A 196 -12.11 29.30 0.90
CA PRO A 196 -12.02 28.09 1.70
C PRO A 196 -11.06 27.07 1.07
N GLN A 197 -10.48 26.20 1.89
CA GLN A 197 -9.62 25.13 1.41
C GLN A 197 -10.34 24.30 0.34
N ASP A 198 -9.60 23.90 -0.71
CA ASP A 198 -10.07 23.05 -1.81
C ASP A 198 -11.25 23.68 -2.61
N PHE A 199 -11.42 25.00 -2.51
CA PHE A 199 -12.41 25.73 -3.30
C PHE A 199 -11.84 26.10 -4.67
N ASN A 200 -12.49 25.60 -5.71
CA ASN A 200 -12.25 26.00 -7.10
C ASN A 200 -13.53 26.52 -7.78
N GLY A 201 -13.34 27.25 -8.88
CA GLY A 201 -14.42 27.82 -9.68
C GLY A 201 -14.38 29.34 -9.78
N THR A 202 -15.47 29.91 -10.29
CA THR A 202 -15.57 31.36 -10.52
C THR A 202 -16.14 32.06 -9.30
N VAL A 203 -15.49 33.14 -8.90
CA VAL A 203 -15.92 34.04 -7.82
C VAL A 203 -16.07 35.45 -8.37
N THR A 204 -17.11 36.17 -7.94
CA THR A 204 -17.30 37.57 -8.30
C THR A 204 -17.51 38.44 -7.06
N PHE A 205 -17.00 39.66 -7.09
CA PHE A 205 -17.32 40.70 -6.11
C PHE A 205 -17.48 42.04 -6.83
N THR A 206 -18.14 43.00 -6.20
CA THR A 206 -18.39 44.32 -6.82
C THR A 206 -17.91 45.47 -5.95
N TYR A 207 -17.48 46.54 -6.60
CA TYR A 207 -16.91 47.70 -5.95
C TYR A 207 -17.35 49.01 -6.63
N LYS A 208 -17.08 50.13 -5.96
CA LYS A 208 -17.15 51.48 -6.51
C LYS A 208 -15.89 52.25 -6.16
N ALA A 209 -15.55 53.22 -7.00
CA ALA A 209 -14.60 54.28 -6.68
C ALA A 209 -15.36 55.51 -6.15
N ASN A 210 -14.69 56.30 -5.33
CA ASN A 210 -15.18 57.56 -4.79
C ASN A 210 -14.04 58.59 -4.86
N ASP A 211 -14.34 59.74 -5.47
CA ASP A 211 -13.43 60.88 -5.68
C ASP A 211 -13.35 61.87 -4.50
N GLY A 212 -14.03 61.56 -3.39
CA GLY A 212 -14.20 62.42 -2.23
C GLY A 212 -15.53 63.17 -2.20
N SER A 213 -16.28 63.17 -3.30
CA SER A 213 -17.59 63.80 -3.43
C SER A 213 -18.70 62.78 -3.71
N VAL A 214 -18.51 61.94 -4.74
CA VAL A 214 -19.55 61.07 -5.31
C VAL A 214 -19.02 59.69 -5.67
N ASP A 215 -19.94 58.72 -5.60
CA ASP A 215 -19.69 57.31 -5.92
C ASP A 215 -19.80 57.04 -7.42
N SER A 216 -18.86 56.25 -7.97
CA SER A 216 -18.89 55.78 -9.36
C SER A 216 -20.05 54.81 -9.67
N ASN A 217 -20.11 54.37 -10.93
CA ASN A 217 -20.81 53.14 -11.30
C ASN A 217 -20.29 51.93 -10.48
N VAL A 218 -21.14 50.92 -10.33
CA VAL A 218 -20.69 49.63 -9.78
C VAL A 218 -19.90 48.88 -10.86
N ALA A 219 -18.71 48.41 -10.50
CA ALA A 219 -17.87 47.55 -11.33
C ALA A 219 -17.74 46.17 -10.70
N THR A 220 -17.55 45.15 -11.54
CA THR A 220 -17.42 43.75 -11.12
C THR A 220 -15.98 43.28 -11.31
N VAL A 221 -15.47 42.57 -10.32
CA VAL A 221 -14.24 41.79 -10.43
C VAL A 221 -14.62 40.32 -10.57
N THR A 222 -14.06 39.63 -11.56
CA THR A 222 -14.23 38.19 -11.77
C THR A 222 -12.93 37.47 -11.48
N LEU A 223 -12.94 36.59 -10.49
CA LEU A 223 -11.81 35.73 -10.13
C LEU A 223 -12.08 34.32 -10.64
N THR A 224 -11.10 33.71 -11.30
CA THR A 224 -11.12 32.29 -11.66
C THR A 224 -10.12 31.52 -10.82
N VAL A 225 -10.62 30.65 -9.94
CA VAL A 225 -9.81 29.74 -9.13
C VAL A 225 -9.69 28.41 -9.86
N THR A 226 -8.46 28.05 -10.22
CA THR A 226 -8.14 26.85 -10.98
C THR A 226 -7.94 25.69 -10.02
N PRO A 227 -8.61 24.54 -10.23
CA PRO A 227 -8.39 23.37 -9.39
C PRO A 227 -6.96 22.84 -9.54
N VAL A 228 -6.38 22.36 -8.44
CA VAL A 228 -5.08 21.72 -8.35
C VAL A 228 -5.29 20.38 -7.67
N ASN A 229 -4.79 19.31 -8.30
CA ASN A 229 -4.90 17.95 -7.75
C ASN A 229 -4.36 17.87 -6.32
N ASP A 230 -5.21 17.48 -5.40
CA ASP A 230 -4.88 17.12 -4.03
C ASP A 230 -4.59 15.62 -3.93
N ALA A 231 -3.55 15.26 -3.18
CA ALA A 231 -3.24 13.85 -2.99
C ALA A 231 -4.33 13.18 -2.14
N ALA A 232 -4.74 11.97 -2.53
CA ALA A 232 -5.60 11.13 -1.72
C ALA A 232 -5.10 10.95 -0.27
N LEU A 233 -6.02 10.69 0.66
CA LEU A 233 -5.77 10.45 2.07
C LEU A 233 -6.13 9.00 2.43
N ALA A 234 -5.10 8.16 2.64
CA ALA A 234 -5.26 6.75 3.01
C ALA A 234 -5.49 6.58 4.52
N GLN A 235 -6.38 5.66 4.90
CA GLN A 235 -6.81 5.45 6.28
C GLN A 235 -6.18 4.19 6.90
N ALA A 236 -5.84 4.24 8.19
CA ALA A 236 -5.43 3.02 8.89
C ALA A 236 -6.60 2.02 8.96
N ASP A 237 -6.28 0.73 8.90
CA ASP A 237 -7.27 -0.34 8.96
C ASP A 237 -6.87 -1.41 9.99
N ALA A 238 -7.85 -2.15 10.49
CA ALA A 238 -7.63 -3.24 11.42
C ALA A 238 -8.64 -4.37 11.22
N ALA A 239 -8.14 -5.61 11.26
CA ALA A 239 -8.96 -6.80 11.20
C ALA A 239 -8.43 -7.89 12.14
N SER A 240 -9.27 -8.89 12.41
CA SER A 240 -8.89 -10.04 13.23
C SER A 240 -9.54 -11.31 12.69
N GLY A 241 -8.88 -12.43 12.91
CA GLY A 241 -9.42 -13.75 12.63
C GLY A 241 -8.63 -14.82 13.37
N ASP A 242 -9.06 -16.05 13.19
CA ASP A 242 -8.41 -17.22 13.77
C ASP A 242 -7.21 -17.65 12.90
N GLU A 243 -6.22 -18.30 13.50
CA GLU A 243 -5.14 -18.92 12.75
C GLU A 243 -5.66 -19.97 11.76
N ASP A 244 -4.85 -20.27 10.75
CA ASP A 244 -5.16 -21.17 9.62
C ASP A 244 -6.38 -20.81 8.76
N THR A 245 -7.07 -19.70 9.06
CA THR A 245 -8.18 -19.18 8.28
C THR A 245 -7.81 -17.85 7.61
N PRO A 246 -8.15 -17.62 6.33
CA PRO A 246 -7.89 -16.35 5.69
C PRO A 246 -8.63 -15.17 6.36
N ILE A 247 -7.87 -14.15 6.76
CA ILE A 247 -8.41 -12.83 7.14
C ILE A 247 -8.52 -12.00 5.87
N THR A 248 -9.72 -11.53 5.53
CA THR A 248 -9.96 -10.67 4.35
C THR A 248 -10.44 -9.29 4.76
N GLY A 249 -10.15 -8.30 3.92
CA GLY A 249 -10.58 -6.92 4.15
C GLY A 249 -10.40 -6.04 2.92
N GLN A 250 -10.69 -4.76 3.11
CA GLN A 250 -10.67 -3.74 2.07
C GLN A 250 -10.18 -2.44 2.68
N VAL A 251 -9.02 -1.97 2.22
CA VAL A 251 -8.52 -0.67 2.65
C VAL A 251 -9.30 0.47 1.99
N THR A 252 -9.27 1.65 2.63
CA THR A 252 -10.02 2.82 2.17
C THR A 252 -9.18 4.09 2.20
N ALA A 253 -9.47 4.98 1.27
CA ALA A 253 -8.91 6.31 1.17
C ALA A 253 -9.98 7.29 0.69
N THR A 254 -9.78 8.58 0.95
CA THR A 254 -10.64 9.66 0.46
C THR A 254 -9.84 10.60 -0.40
N ASP A 255 -10.49 11.19 -1.39
CA ASP A 255 -9.90 12.14 -2.32
C ASP A 255 -10.85 13.34 -2.43
N VAL A 256 -10.32 14.55 -2.32
CA VAL A 256 -11.15 15.76 -2.26
C VAL A 256 -11.64 16.18 -3.65
N ASP A 257 -10.85 15.91 -4.68
CA ASP A 257 -11.20 16.10 -6.10
C ASP A 257 -12.20 15.05 -6.59
N GLY A 258 -12.30 13.92 -5.87
CA GLY A 258 -13.20 12.83 -6.19
C GLY A 258 -12.63 11.88 -7.24
N ASP A 259 -11.31 11.86 -7.38
CA ASP A 259 -10.61 11.01 -8.34
C ASP A 259 -10.72 9.53 -7.99
N SER A 260 -10.56 8.68 -9.02
CA SER A 260 -10.62 7.23 -8.86
C SER A 260 -9.32 6.71 -8.26
N LEU A 261 -9.43 5.97 -7.16
CA LEU A 261 -8.27 5.52 -6.40
C LEU A 261 -7.81 4.11 -6.76
N THR A 262 -6.49 3.96 -6.88
CA THR A 262 -5.80 2.66 -6.90
C THR A 262 -4.91 2.53 -5.67
N TYR A 263 -4.63 1.29 -5.25
CA TYR A 263 -3.86 1.03 -4.03
C TYR A 263 -2.59 0.27 -4.35
N VAL A 264 -1.52 0.58 -3.62
CA VAL A 264 -0.23 -0.10 -3.76
C VAL A 264 0.30 -0.50 -2.40
N LEU A 265 0.80 -1.72 -2.33
CA LEU A 265 1.49 -2.23 -1.15
C LEU A 265 2.87 -1.55 -1.04
N VAL A 266 3.14 -0.91 0.09
CA VAL A 266 4.42 -0.26 0.38
C VAL A 266 5.34 -1.22 1.11
N GLN A 267 4.82 -1.90 2.13
CA GLN A 267 5.53 -2.89 2.91
C GLN A 267 4.64 -4.10 3.14
N GLY A 268 5.15 -5.29 2.81
CA GLY A 268 4.45 -6.55 3.07
C GLY A 268 4.27 -6.84 4.56
N ALA A 269 3.52 -7.91 4.85
CA ALA A 269 3.23 -8.35 6.21
C ALA A 269 4.49 -8.59 7.05
N GLN A 270 4.50 -8.03 8.26
CA GLN A 270 5.53 -8.20 9.27
C GLN A 270 4.92 -8.51 10.63
N ASP A 271 5.60 -9.33 11.43
CA ASP A 271 5.23 -9.58 12.83
C ASP A 271 5.58 -8.39 13.74
N ALA A 272 5.29 -8.52 15.03
CA ALA A 272 5.56 -7.50 16.04
C ALA A 272 7.05 -7.13 16.19
N ASP A 273 7.97 -8.02 15.75
CA ASP A 273 9.42 -7.79 15.76
C ASP A 273 9.92 -7.21 14.43
N GLY A 274 9.03 -6.94 13.46
CA GLY A 274 9.35 -6.40 12.15
C GLY A 274 9.90 -7.44 11.18
N LYS A 275 9.78 -8.74 11.47
CA LYS A 275 10.22 -9.81 10.59
C LYS A 275 9.13 -10.12 9.55
N PRO A 276 9.48 -10.35 8.28
CA PRO A 276 8.49 -10.68 7.25
C PRO A 276 7.69 -11.95 7.57
N VAL A 277 6.38 -11.89 7.34
CA VAL A 277 5.45 -13.02 7.45
C VAL A 277 4.85 -13.28 6.06
N ALA A 278 4.92 -14.53 5.58
CA ALA A 278 4.34 -14.91 4.30
C ALA A 278 2.80 -14.98 4.37
N GLY A 279 2.13 -14.95 3.22
CA GLY A 279 0.69 -15.22 3.14
C GLY A 279 -0.22 -14.01 2.89
N LEU A 280 0.36 -12.82 2.72
CA LEU A 280 -0.39 -11.62 2.31
C LEU A 280 -0.57 -11.58 0.79
N THR A 281 -1.81 -11.41 0.34
CA THR A 281 -2.18 -10.96 -1.00
C THR A 281 -2.84 -9.59 -0.89
N PHE A 282 -2.37 -8.61 -1.67
CA PHE A 282 -2.89 -7.25 -1.70
C PHE A 282 -3.14 -6.84 -3.15
N ASN A 283 -4.36 -6.41 -3.47
CA ASN A 283 -4.78 -6.10 -4.83
C ASN A 283 -4.84 -4.58 -5.08
N PRO A 284 -4.73 -4.13 -6.35
CA PRO A 284 -4.81 -2.71 -6.69
C PRO A 284 -6.14 -2.03 -6.40
N ASP A 285 -7.22 -2.79 -6.20
CA ASP A 285 -8.53 -2.28 -5.77
C ASP A 285 -8.59 -2.06 -4.25
N GLY A 286 -7.53 -2.37 -3.50
CA GLY A 286 -7.44 -2.26 -2.05
C GLY A 286 -7.97 -3.49 -1.29
N SER A 287 -8.47 -4.50 -1.99
CA SER A 287 -8.85 -5.77 -1.34
C SER A 287 -7.59 -6.52 -0.92
N TYR A 288 -7.66 -7.18 0.24
CA TYR A 288 -6.56 -8.00 0.74
C TYR A 288 -7.04 -9.30 1.36
N SER A 289 -6.15 -10.29 1.37
CA SER A 289 -6.31 -11.54 2.11
C SER A 289 -4.99 -11.91 2.75
N PHE A 290 -5.03 -12.31 4.02
CA PHE A 290 -3.88 -12.78 4.77
C PHE A 290 -4.19 -14.15 5.37
N GLN A 291 -3.36 -15.13 5.04
CA GLN A 291 -3.31 -16.44 5.71
C GLN A 291 -1.85 -16.73 6.00
N GLY A 292 -1.45 -16.59 7.26
CA GLY A 292 -0.07 -16.83 7.69
C GLY A 292 0.39 -18.28 7.48
N PRO A 293 1.67 -18.59 7.79
CA PRO A 293 2.11 -19.97 7.94
C PRO A 293 1.21 -20.74 8.93
N GLN A 294 1.17 -22.07 8.78
CA GLN A 294 0.45 -22.94 9.69
C GLN A 294 0.84 -22.66 11.16
N ASP A 295 -0.15 -22.64 12.05
CA ASP A 295 -0.04 -22.40 13.50
C ASP A 295 0.57 -21.02 13.84
N PHE A 296 0.57 -20.07 12.89
CA PHE A 296 0.99 -18.70 13.16
C PHE A 296 -0.12 -17.93 13.87
N ASN A 297 0.19 -17.43 15.06
CA ASN A 297 -0.64 -16.51 15.82
C ASN A 297 0.13 -15.25 16.24
N GLY A 298 -0.62 -14.18 16.54
CA GLY A 298 -0.07 -12.89 16.94
C GLY A 298 -0.47 -11.75 16.02
N THR A 299 0.16 -10.59 16.23
CA THR A 299 -0.10 -9.38 15.45
C THR A 299 0.78 -9.31 14.21
N VAL A 300 0.17 -8.98 13.08
CA VAL A 300 0.82 -8.71 11.80
C VAL A 300 0.46 -7.32 11.32
N THR A 301 1.42 -6.60 10.75
CA THR A 301 1.18 -5.29 10.13
C THR A 301 1.69 -5.25 8.71
N PHE A 302 1.02 -4.50 7.84
CA PHE A 302 1.52 -4.15 6.51
C PHE A 302 1.14 -2.70 6.20
N THR A 303 1.82 -2.07 5.25
CA THR A 303 1.54 -0.67 4.90
C THR A 303 1.24 -0.50 3.43
N TYR A 304 0.40 0.49 3.12
CA TYR A 304 -0.07 0.76 1.77
C TYR A 304 -0.19 2.27 1.52
N LYS A 305 -0.37 2.61 0.25
CA LYS A 305 -0.73 3.95 -0.24
C LYS A 305 -1.90 3.83 -1.22
N ALA A 306 -2.70 4.88 -1.29
CA ALA A 306 -3.61 5.14 -2.40
C ALA A 306 -2.94 6.08 -3.41
N ASN A 307 -3.38 6.02 -4.66
CA ASN A 307 -2.94 6.89 -5.75
C ASN A 307 -4.16 7.26 -6.60
N ASP A 308 -4.33 8.56 -6.83
CA ASP A 308 -5.42 9.20 -7.59
C ASP A 308 -5.18 9.21 -9.11
N GLY A 309 -4.04 8.69 -9.58
CA GLY A 309 -3.57 8.75 -10.96
C GLY A 309 -2.43 9.75 -11.19
N SER A 310 -2.18 10.64 -10.22
CA SER A 310 -1.20 11.71 -10.25
C SER A 310 -0.20 11.62 -9.09
N VAL A 311 -0.68 11.56 -7.85
CA VAL A 311 0.11 11.67 -6.62
C VAL A 311 -0.22 10.54 -5.64
N ASP A 312 0.80 10.06 -4.94
CA ASP A 312 0.63 9.09 -3.85
C ASP A 312 0.12 9.75 -2.58
N SER A 313 -0.76 9.06 -1.87
CA SER A 313 -1.21 9.42 -0.53
C SER A 313 -0.09 9.33 0.52
N ASN A 314 -0.44 9.71 1.75
CA ASN A 314 0.27 9.27 2.95
C ASN A 314 0.37 7.72 3.01
N VAL A 315 1.37 7.23 3.73
CA VAL A 315 1.45 5.80 4.06
C VAL A 315 0.45 5.50 5.19
N ALA A 316 -0.39 4.48 5.00
CA ALA A 316 -1.31 3.98 5.99
C ALA A 316 -0.98 2.53 6.39
N THR A 317 -1.28 2.17 7.63
CA THR A 317 -0.97 0.86 8.20
C THR A 317 -2.25 0.04 8.38
N VAL A 318 -2.18 -1.24 8.01
CA VAL A 318 -3.18 -2.25 8.36
C VAL A 318 -2.62 -3.11 9.47
N THR A 319 -3.42 -3.32 10.53
CA THR A 319 -3.08 -4.20 11.66
C THR A 319 -3.99 -5.41 11.70
N LEU A 320 -3.43 -6.61 11.58
CA LEU A 320 -4.13 -7.88 11.67
C LEU A 320 -3.82 -8.56 13.00
N THR A 321 -4.85 -9.06 13.68
CA THR A 321 -4.68 -9.91 14.87
C THR A 321 -5.11 -11.33 14.55
N VAL A 322 -4.16 -12.27 14.60
CA VAL A 322 -4.39 -13.70 14.39
C VAL A 322 -4.52 -14.39 15.76
N THR A 323 -5.70 -14.95 16.02
CA THR A 323 -6.05 -15.59 17.30
C THR A 323 -5.69 -17.07 17.25
N PRO A 324 -4.95 -17.61 18.24
CA PRO A 324 -4.63 -19.02 18.26
C PRO A 324 -5.88 -19.88 18.47
N VAL A 325 -5.92 -21.03 17.81
CA VAL A 325 -6.95 -22.06 17.93
C VAL A 325 -6.29 -23.36 18.37
N GLU A 326 -6.91 -24.09 19.29
CA GLU A 326 -6.39 -25.39 19.72
C GLU A 326 -6.47 -26.41 18.58
N ASP A 327 -5.31 -26.84 18.10
CA ASP A 327 -5.19 -27.89 17.09
C ASP A 327 -5.41 -29.28 17.68
N THR A 328 -5.98 -30.17 16.87
CA THR A 328 -6.04 -31.58 17.22
C THR A 328 -4.63 -32.20 17.15
N PRO A 329 -4.20 -32.99 18.15
CA PRO A 329 -2.90 -33.66 18.12
C PRO A 329 -2.73 -34.46 16.83
N VAL A 330 -1.66 -34.20 16.08
CA VAL A 330 -1.27 -35.02 14.94
C VAL A 330 -0.62 -36.29 15.49
N ASN A 331 -1.24 -37.46 15.29
CA ASN A 331 -0.61 -38.73 15.68
C ASN A 331 0.65 -38.94 14.85
N ALA A 332 1.77 -39.16 15.53
CA ALA A 332 2.97 -39.62 14.85
C ALA A 332 2.72 -41.03 14.30
N SER A 333 3.23 -41.31 13.10
CA SER A 333 3.17 -42.68 12.60
C SER A 333 4.10 -43.56 13.43
N PRO A 334 3.68 -44.78 13.80
CA PRO A 334 4.52 -45.67 14.57
C PRO A 334 5.73 -46.10 13.74
N THR A 335 6.89 -46.14 14.40
CA THR A 335 8.16 -46.52 13.78
C THR A 335 8.24 -48.04 13.69
N ALA A 336 8.01 -48.56 12.49
CA ALA A 336 8.12 -49.99 12.19
C ALA A 336 9.56 -50.34 11.79
N LEU A 337 10.19 -51.30 12.47
CA LEU A 337 11.57 -51.75 12.23
C LEU A 337 11.59 -53.20 11.77
N ASN A 338 12.52 -53.54 10.87
CA ASN A 338 12.60 -54.90 10.37
C ASN A 338 13.06 -55.88 11.46
N ASP A 339 12.43 -57.05 11.47
CA ASP A 339 12.73 -58.14 12.41
C ASP A 339 13.50 -59.28 11.76
N ARG A 340 14.16 -60.06 12.62
CA ARG A 340 14.71 -61.35 12.26
C ARG A 340 14.49 -62.36 13.39
N ILE A 341 13.82 -63.48 13.10
CA ILE A 341 13.35 -64.44 14.11
C ILE A 341 13.81 -65.86 13.73
N ALA A 342 14.52 -66.50 14.65
CA ALA A 342 14.88 -67.92 14.56
C ALA A 342 13.70 -68.80 15.00
N LEU A 343 13.38 -69.82 14.20
CA LEU A 343 12.32 -70.80 14.48
C LEU A 343 12.95 -72.18 14.72
N SER A 344 12.46 -72.93 15.71
CA SER A 344 12.90 -74.32 15.89
C SER A 344 12.38 -75.21 14.75
N ASN A 345 13.10 -76.28 14.46
CA ASN A 345 12.77 -77.25 13.41
C ASN A 345 11.63 -78.22 13.79
N ASP A 346 10.88 -77.92 14.85
CA ASP A 346 9.83 -78.80 15.35
C ASP A 346 8.50 -78.56 14.62
N VAL A 347 7.76 -79.64 14.42
CA VAL A 347 6.48 -79.68 13.74
C VAL A 347 5.49 -78.73 14.42
N THR A 348 4.90 -77.83 13.61
CA THR A 348 4.06 -76.67 13.97
C THR A 348 4.77 -75.56 14.74
N VAL A 349 4.98 -74.43 14.05
CA VAL A 349 5.55 -73.19 14.61
C VAL A 349 4.45 -72.15 14.74
N THR A 350 4.35 -71.57 15.93
CA THR A 350 3.48 -70.42 16.24
C THR A 350 4.35 -69.21 16.51
N ILE A 351 4.16 -68.15 15.72
CA ILE A 351 4.89 -66.89 15.82
C ILE A 351 3.91 -65.84 16.37
N PRO A 352 3.95 -65.52 17.67
CA PRO A 352 3.09 -64.49 18.23
C PRO A 352 3.52 -63.11 17.72
N VAL A 353 2.56 -62.21 17.50
CA VAL A 353 2.85 -60.85 17.00
C VAL A 353 3.67 -60.01 17.98
N SER A 354 3.71 -60.37 19.26
CA SER A 354 4.61 -59.74 20.23
C SER A 354 6.09 -59.91 19.90
N TRP A 355 6.45 -60.86 19.03
CA TRP A 355 7.81 -60.99 18.50
C TRP A 355 8.08 -59.99 17.39
N LEU A 356 7.07 -59.62 16.60
CA LEU A 356 7.18 -58.60 15.55
C LEU A 356 7.28 -57.21 16.19
N LEU A 357 6.43 -56.93 17.18
CA LEU A 357 6.35 -55.62 17.82
C LEU A 357 7.49 -55.32 18.82
N LYS A 358 8.55 -56.15 18.89
CA LYS A 358 9.55 -56.06 19.97
C LYS A 358 10.46 -54.84 19.85
N ASN A 359 10.76 -54.44 18.62
CA ASN A 359 11.60 -53.29 18.25
C ASN A 359 10.78 -52.11 17.70
N ASP A 360 9.49 -52.32 17.42
CA ASP A 360 8.58 -51.29 16.96
C ASP A 360 8.20 -50.35 18.12
N VAL A 361 8.18 -49.04 17.85
CA VAL A 361 7.87 -48.03 18.85
C VAL A 361 6.86 -47.02 18.33
N ASP A 362 5.97 -46.61 19.21
CA ASP A 362 5.10 -45.47 19.00
C ASP A 362 5.56 -44.31 19.88
N SER A 363 5.79 -43.14 19.29
CA SER A 363 6.26 -41.97 20.04
C SER A 363 5.18 -41.35 20.92
N ASP A 364 3.91 -41.61 20.62
CA ASP A 364 2.76 -41.13 21.39
C ASP A 364 2.41 -42.10 22.55
N GLY A 365 3.04 -43.28 22.57
CA GLY A 365 2.86 -44.31 23.58
C GLY A 365 1.58 -45.14 23.39
N ASP A 366 0.94 -45.03 22.22
CA ASP A 366 -0.23 -45.82 21.86
C ASP A 366 0.14 -47.31 21.75
N THR A 367 -0.81 -48.19 22.09
CA THR A 367 -0.58 -49.64 22.00
C THR A 367 -0.59 -50.10 20.55
N LEU A 368 0.51 -50.69 20.11
CA LEU A 368 0.63 -51.21 18.74
C LEU A 368 -0.08 -52.56 18.56
N VAL A 369 -0.79 -52.69 17.45
CA VAL A 369 -1.42 -53.94 16.99
C VAL A 369 -1.00 -54.24 15.56
N VAL A 370 -0.87 -55.52 15.20
CA VAL A 370 -0.61 -55.94 13.81
C VAL A 370 -1.95 -56.11 13.10
N THR A 371 -2.19 -55.32 12.05
CA THR A 371 -3.45 -55.31 11.29
C THR A 371 -3.39 -56.17 10.04
N GLY A 372 -2.19 -56.50 9.55
CA GLY A 372 -2.01 -57.36 8.39
C GLY A 372 -0.63 -57.96 8.30
N VAL A 373 -0.57 -59.15 7.70
CA VAL A 373 0.68 -59.81 7.30
C VAL A 373 0.49 -60.31 5.87
N THR A 374 1.47 -60.02 5.02
CA THR A 374 1.47 -60.34 3.59
C THR A 374 2.71 -61.14 3.24
N ASN A 375 2.77 -61.64 2.00
CA ASN A 375 3.81 -62.57 1.51
C ASN A 375 3.86 -63.91 2.25
N LEU A 376 2.72 -64.36 2.77
CA LEU A 376 2.60 -65.67 3.43
C LEU A 376 2.82 -66.82 2.43
N PRO A 377 3.73 -67.77 2.73
CA PRO A 377 3.86 -68.97 1.93
C PRO A 377 2.61 -69.84 1.92
N THR A 378 2.50 -70.72 0.92
CA THR A 378 1.39 -71.66 0.82
C THR A 378 1.32 -72.56 2.06
N GLY A 379 0.14 -72.62 2.68
CA GLY A 379 -0.10 -73.42 3.89
C GLY A 379 0.09 -72.67 5.22
N TRP A 380 0.57 -71.43 5.18
CA TRP A 380 0.65 -70.57 6.37
C TRP A 380 -0.71 -69.91 6.63
N THR A 381 -1.04 -69.73 7.91
CA THR A 381 -2.32 -69.15 8.33
C THR A 381 -2.10 -68.05 9.35
N LEU A 382 -2.95 -67.03 9.30
CA LEU A 382 -3.04 -66.01 10.34
C LEU A 382 -4.14 -66.39 11.32
N GLN A 383 -3.87 -66.19 12.61
CA GLN A 383 -4.91 -66.11 13.61
C GLN A 383 -5.20 -64.64 13.88
N THR A 384 -6.48 -64.31 13.94
CA THR A 384 -6.95 -62.98 14.29
C THR A 384 -7.83 -63.03 15.52
N ASN A 385 -7.87 -61.94 16.30
CA ASN A 385 -8.86 -61.77 17.35
C ASN A 385 -10.22 -61.32 16.77
N ASP A 386 -11.23 -61.13 17.64
CA ASP A 386 -12.58 -60.68 17.24
C ASP A 386 -12.59 -59.27 16.61
N ALA A 387 -11.53 -58.48 16.82
CA ALA A 387 -11.33 -57.17 16.20
C ALA A 387 -10.63 -57.24 14.82
N GLY A 388 -10.27 -58.44 14.36
CA GLY A 388 -9.58 -58.64 13.09
C GLY A 388 -8.06 -58.37 13.12
N HIS A 389 -7.48 -58.06 14.28
CA HIS A 389 -6.03 -57.90 14.42
C HIS A 389 -5.34 -59.26 14.44
N VAL A 390 -4.18 -59.36 13.78
CA VAL A 390 -3.35 -60.56 13.78
C VAL A 390 -2.79 -60.78 15.18
N THR A 391 -2.95 -61.99 15.72
CA THR A 391 -2.40 -62.38 17.03
C THR A 391 -1.23 -63.34 16.89
N GLU A 392 -1.28 -64.23 15.90
CA GLU A 392 -0.24 -65.22 15.64
C GLU A 392 -0.17 -65.59 14.15
N ILE A 393 1.03 -65.91 13.68
CA ILE A 393 1.26 -66.59 12.40
C ILE A 393 1.52 -68.06 12.70
N ARG A 394 0.79 -68.97 12.04
CA ARG A 394 0.93 -70.42 12.24
C ARG A 394 1.34 -71.11 10.96
N THR A 395 2.31 -72.00 11.09
CA THR A 395 2.77 -72.86 9.99
C THR A 395 3.10 -74.26 10.49
N SER A 396 2.91 -75.26 9.64
CA SER A 396 3.34 -76.65 9.87
C SER A 396 4.67 -76.99 9.20
N SER A 397 5.19 -76.12 8.32
CA SER A 397 6.47 -76.33 7.63
C SER A 397 7.04 -75.02 7.06
N MET A 398 8.37 -74.95 6.97
CA MET A 398 9.09 -73.87 6.29
C MET A 398 9.34 -74.27 4.83
N PRO A 399 8.92 -73.45 3.84
CA PRO A 399 9.12 -73.75 2.42
C PRO A 399 10.58 -73.61 1.96
N SER A 400 11.37 -72.86 2.71
CA SER A 400 12.78 -72.53 2.47
C SER A 400 13.46 -72.26 3.80
N ARG A 401 14.80 -72.19 3.80
CA ARG A 401 15.60 -71.91 5.01
C ARG A 401 15.27 -70.55 5.62
N GLU A 402 14.95 -69.57 4.78
CA GLU A 402 14.48 -68.24 5.17
C GLU A 402 13.19 -67.88 4.44
N VAL A 403 12.30 -67.16 5.11
CA VAL A 403 11.05 -66.61 4.59
C VAL A 403 10.94 -65.16 5.04
N VAL A 404 10.71 -64.24 4.11
CA VAL A 404 10.47 -62.83 4.42
C VAL A 404 8.98 -62.53 4.31
N LEU A 405 8.40 -62.03 5.40
CA LEU A 405 7.03 -61.53 5.43
C LEU A 405 7.04 -60.02 5.56
N SER A 406 5.97 -59.36 5.10
CA SER A 406 5.74 -57.95 5.37
C SER A 406 4.53 -57.81 6.28
N TYR A 407 4.63 -56.99 7.32
CA TYR A 407 3.55 -56.76 8.26
C TYR A 407 3.24 -55.27 8.38
N THR A 408 1.98 -54.99 8.68
CA THR A 408 1.46 -53.65 8.92
C THR A 408 1.00 -53.58 10.35
N LEU A 409 1.46 -52.56 11.07
CA LEU A 409 1.09 -52.28 12.45
C LEU A 409 0.30 -50.97 12.52
N SER A 410 -0.54 -50.84 13.54
CA SER A 410 -1.37 -49.66 13.77
C SER A 410 -1.38 -49.33 15.25
N ASP A 411 -1.44 -48.03 15.54
CA ASP A 411 -1.72 -47.45 16.85
C ASP A 411 -3.23 -47.22 17.09
N GLY A 412 -4.08 -47.58 16.11
CA GLY A 412 -5.52 -47.30 16.11
C GLY A 412 -5.95 -46.04 15.35
N LYS A 413 -5.00 -45.21 14.89
CA LYS A 413 -5.24 -43.99 14.10
C LYS A 413 -4.55 -44.03 12.74
N VAL A 414 -3.25 -44.36 12.70
CA VAL A 414 -2.41 -44.45 11.51
C VAL A 414 -1.70 -45.81 11.46
N THR A 415 -0.95 -46.08 10.37
CA THR A 415 -0.32 -47.39 10.15
C THR A 415 1.15 -47.26 9.75
N GLY A 416 2.00 -48.12 10.31
CA GLY A 416 3.39 -48.36 9.89
C GLY A 416 3.54 -49.71 9.18
N SER A 417 4.64 -49.94 8.46
CA SER A 417 4.93 -51.23 7.83
C SER A 417 6.40 -51.58 7.91
N ALA A 418 6.67 -52.85 8.18
CA ALA A 418 8.02 -53.42 8.25
C ALA A 418 8.02 -54.84 7.69
N SER A 419 9.19 -55.46 7.68
CA SER A 419 9.38 -56.84 7.26
C SER A 419 10.00 -57.67 8.35
N VAL A 420 9.66 -58.95 8.40
CA VAL A 420 10.27 -59.94 9.28
C VAL A 420 10.91 -61.04 8.45
N THR A 421 12.17 -61.34 8.74
CA THR A 421 12.88 -62.49 8.19
C THR A 421 12.81 -63.65 9.18
N LEU A 422 12.07 -64.69 8.81
CA LEU A 422 11.91 -65.92 9.58
C LEU A 422 12.87 -66.96 9.05
N PHE A 423 13.61 -67.64 9.92
CA PHE A 423 14.58 -68.63 9.46
C PHE A 423 14.67 -69.83 10.40
N VAL A 424 15.06 -70.98 9.84
CA VAL A 424 15.39 -72.18 10.63
C VAL A 424 16.92 -72.24 10.76
N PRO A 425 17.48 -72.11 11.98
CA PRO A 425 18.90 -72.26 12.18
C PRO A 425 19.33 -73.69 11.89
N VAL A 426 20.57 -73.87 11.46
CA VAL A 426 21.13 -75.20 11.25
C VAL A 426 21.32 -75.84 12.63
N GLN A 427 20.62 -76.95 12.89
CA GLN A 427 20.70 -77.69 14.14
C GLN A 427 21.78 -78.76 14.01
N THR A 428 22.72 -78.80 14.97
CA THR A 428 23.74 -79.85 15.01
C THR A 428 23.48 -80.81 16.16
N THR A 429 23.24 -82.08 15.86
CA THR A 429 22.99 -83.10 16.87
C THR A 429 24.28 -83.84 17.22
N GLY A 430 24.90 -83.56 18.37
CA GLY A 430 26.07 -84.31 18.87
C GLY A 430 26.78 -83.60 20.02
N VAL A 431 27.54 -84.34 20.84
CA VAL A 431 28.22 -83.84 22.07
C VAL A 431 29.56 -83.11 21.77
N SER A 432 30.03 -83.21 20.52
CA SER A 432 31.09 -82.40 19.92
C SER A 432 31.04 -82.59 18.41
N ASN A 433 30.69 -81.55 17.66
CA ASN A 433 30.62 -81.58 16.20
C ASN A 433 31.75 -80.74 15.60
N ILE A 434 32.33 -81.23 14.50
CA ILE A 434 33.11 -80.39 13.59
C ILE A 434 32.15 -79.92 12.51
N ILE A 435 31.92 -78.62 12.42
CA ILE A 435 30.98 -77.99 11.50
C ILE A 435 31.78 -77.19 10.49
N ASP A 436 31.74 -77.62 9.24
CA ASP A 436 32.45 -76.99 8.14
C ASP A 436 31.49 -76.12 7.33
N LEU A 437 31.65 -74.80 7.44
CA LEU A 437 30.83 -73.80 6.74
C LEU A 437 31.58 -73.14 5.57
N ARG A 438 32.73 -73.69 5.15
CA ARG A 438 33.60 -73.09 4.13
C ARG A 438 32.97 -72.99 2.72
N GLU A 439 31.89 -73.72 2.44
CA GLU A 439 31.13 -73.65 1.17
C GLU A 439 29.77 -72.92 1.31
N VAL A 440 29.47 -72.36 2.48
CA VAL A 440 28.20 -71.66 2.72
C VAL A 440 28.37 -70.20 2.30
N ASP A 441 28.06 -69.91 1.04
CA ASP A 441 28.18 -68.60 0.37
C ASP A 441 27.10 -67.58 0.83
N TYR A 442 26.66 -67.68 2.09
CA TYR A 442 25.61 -66.82 2.65
C TYR A 442 26.20 -65.97 3.75
N ASP A 443 26.06 -64.65 3.61
CA ASP A 443 26.59 -63.61 4.49
C ASP A 443 26.08 -63.67 5.95
N PHE A 444 25.26 -64.65 6.34
CA PHE A 444 24.69 -64.77 7.68
C PHE A 444 24.35 -66.23 8.07
N ALA A 445 25.27 -66.98 8.68
CA ALA A 445 25.00 -68.33 9.17
C ALA A 445 24.65 -68.37 10.67
N TRP A 446 23.37 -68.57 11.01
CA TRP A 446 22.94 -68.83 12.38
C TRP A 446 22.93 -70.35 12.65
N ILE A 447 23.74 -70.80 13.61
CA ILE A 447 23.83 -72.19 14.05
C ILE A 447 23.39 -72.26 15.51
N ASP A 448 22.51 -73.20 15.83
CA ASP A 448 22.14 -73.55 17.19
C ASP A 448 22.85 -74.87 17.53
N ALA A 449 24.02 -74.73 18.16
CA ALA A 449 24.73 -75.84 18.77
C ALA A 449 23.95 -76.30 20.02
N LYS A 450 23.95 -77.58 20.35
CA LYS A 450 23.34 -78.05 21.61
C LYS A 450 24.44 -78.52 22.54
N ASN A 451 24.39 -78.06 23.79
CA ASN A 451 25.22 -78.46 24.95
C ASN A 451 26.35 -79.47 24.61
N GLY A 452 27.53 -78.94 24.28
CA GLY A 452 28.72 -79.67 23.87
C GLY A 452 29.89 -78.72 23.67
N ALA A 453 31.06 -79.25 23.34
CA ALA A 453 32.18 -78.43 22.84
C ALA A 453 32.22 -78.59 21.32
N ASP A 454 31.81 -77.57 20.56
CA ASP A 454 31.75 -77.63 19.11
C ASP A 454 32.94 -76.91 18.45
N THR A 455 33.34 -77.36 17.25
CA THR A 455 34.38 -76.70 16.45
C THR A 455 33.85 -76.28 15.09
N PHE A 456 33.91 -74.99 14.79
CA PHE A 456 33.37 -74.41 13.55
C PHE A 456 34.50 -73.93 12.63
N TYR A 457 34.41 -74.23 11.33
CA TYR A 457 35.34 -73.73 10.30
C TYR A 457 34.62 -72.77 9.34
N PHE A 458 35.20 -71.59 9.10
CA PHE A 458 34.65 -70.53 8.25
C PHE A 458 35.62 -70.11 7.14
N GLY A 459 35.07 -69.54 6.05
CA GLY A 459 35.86 -69.09 4.89
C GLY A 459 35.23 -68.03 3.98
N SER A 460 34.06 -67.44 4.31
CA SER A 460 33.40 -66.44 3.47
C SER A 460 33.64 -65.00 3.96
N SER A 461 33.36 -64.01 3.09
CA SER A 461 33.42 -62.58 3.40
C SER A 461 32.01 -62.04 3.64
N GLY A 462 31.62 -61.83 4.90
CA GLY A 462 30.27 -61.39 5.28
C GLY A 462 30.17 -61.02 6.76
N GLN A 463 28.98 -60.62 7.22
CA GLN A 463 28.70 -60.25 8.60
C GLN A 463 28.08 -61.45 9.32
N ASP A 464 28.89 -62.27 9.98
CA ASP A 464 28.40 -63.50 10.59
C ASP A 464 27.91 -63.29 12.03
N ASN A 465 26.64 -63.64 12.29
CA ASN A 465 26.03 -63.55 13.62
C ASN A 465 25.76 -64.96 14.17
N PHE A 466 26.25 -65.21 15.39
CA PHE A 466 26.12 -66.51 16.05
C PHE A 466 25.34 -66.41 17.36
N LEU A 467 24.43 -67.37 17.59
CA LEU A 467 23.85 -67.61 18.92
C LEU A 467 24.60 -68.77 19.55
N GLY A 468 25.19 -68.53 20.70
CA GLY A 468 25.86 -69.55 21.49
C GLY A 468 24.87 -70.44 22.21
N SER A 469 25.28 -71.68 22.34
CA SER A 469 24.70 -72.67 23.24
C SER A 469 25.35 -72.56 24.62
N GLY A 470 24.90 -73.35 25.60
CA GLY A 470 25.68 -73.53 26.83
C GLY A 470 26.84 -74.50 26.58
N GLY A 471 28.10 -74.07 26.71
CA GLY A 471 29.25 -74.94 26.42
C GLY A 471 30.61 -74.24 26.46
N ASN A 472 31.65 -74.93 25.99
CA ASN A 472 32.95 -74.34 25.67
C ASN A 472 33.23 -74.62 24.19
N ASP A 473 32.96 -73.66 23.32
CA ASP A 473 33.03 -73.80 21.87
C ASP A 473 34.35 -73.27 21.29
N THR A 474 34.73 -73.75 20.10
CA THR A 474 35.93 -73.31 19.37
C THR A 474 35.58 -72.85 17.95
N PHE A 475 35.81 -71.58 17.63
CA PHE A 475 35.56 -71.01 16.31
C PHE A 475 36.88 -70.83 15.57
N LYS A 476 37.01 -71.37 14.35
CA LYS A 476 38.25 -71.32 13.53
C LYS A 476 38.01 -70.73 12.15
N TYR A 477 38.76 -69.70 11.80
CA TYR A 477 38.80 -69.18 10.44
C TYR A 477 39.96 -69.80 9.64
N THR A 478 39.70 -70.35 8.46
CA THR A 478 40.75 -70.88 7.56
C THR A 478 40.43 -70.57 6.10
N ASP A 479 41.22 -69.72 5.45
CA ASP A 479 41.16 -69.50 4.00
C ASP A 479 42.02 -70.55 3.26
N TRP A 480 41.42 -71.28 2.30
CA TRP A 480 42.15 -72.21 1.44
C TRP A 480 42.47 -71.59 0.07
N SER A 481 43.01 -70.37 0.04
CA SER A 481 43.88 -69.93 -1.04
C SER A 481 44.67 -68.70 -0.61
N GLN A 482 45.87 -68.51 -1.15
CA GLN A 482 46.68 -67.32 -0.89
C GLN A 482 46.09 -66.07 -1.56
N GLY A 483 44.89 -65.66 -1.17
CA GLY A 483 44.22 -64.44 -1.64
C GLY A 483 43.69 -63.68 -0.45
N ALA A 484 44.44 -62.67 -0.01
CA ALA A 484 44.08 -61.77 1.08
C ALA A 484 42.59 -61.37 1.06
N VAL A 485 42.01 -61.17 2.25
CA VAL A 485 40.75 -60.42 2.39
C VAL A 485 40.91 -59.16 1.54
N GLY A 486 40.12 -59.04 0.47
CA GLY A 486 40.27 -57.95 -0.48
C GLY A 486 40.27 -56.61 0.26
N ALA A 487 41.26 -55.75 -0.02
CA ALA A 487 41.50 -54.52 0.71
C ALA A 487 40.21 -53.72 0.94
N GLY A 488 39.95 -53.34 2.20
CA GLY A 488 38.79 -52.55 2.60
C GLY A 488 37.51 -53.32 2.97
N ARG A 489 37.57 -54.64 3.20
CA ARG A 489 36.45 -55.39 3.79
C ARG A 489 36.63 -55.53 5.29
N ASP A 490 35.63 -55.10 6.05
CA ASP A 490 35.56 -55.33 7.48
C ASP A 490 34.94 -56.70 7.74
N VAL A 491 35.55 -57.47 8.64
CA VAL A 491 34.97 -58.72 9.16
C VAL A 491 34.38 -58.37 10.51
N ILE A 492 33.04 -58.41 10.58
CA ILE A 492 32.31 -58.18 11.83
C ILE A 492 31.75 -59.52 12.28
N LEU A 493 32.13 -59.92 13.49
CA LEU A 493 31.65 -61.13 14.13
C LEU A 493 30.86 -60.73 15.37
N ASP A 494 29.55 -60.92 15.34
CA ASP A 494 28.69 -60.68 16.51
C ASP A 494 28.37 -62.01 17.19
N PHE A 495 28.82 -62.15 18.44
CA PHE A 495 28.63 -63.36 19.23
C PHE A 495 27.63 -63.10 20.36
N ASN A 496 26.60 -63.93 20.43
CA ASN A 496 25.68 -63.99 21.57
C ASN A 496 25.85 -65.29 22.34
N VAL A 497 26.90 -65.37 23.15
CA VAL A 497 27.39 -66.64 23.72
C VAL A 497 27.18 -66.75 25.23
N SER A 498 27.15 -68.00 25.72
CA SER A 498 27.10 -68.33 27.15
C SER A 498 28.04 -69.50 27.44
N GLY A 499 29.17 -69.24 28.10
CA GLY A 499 30.20 -70.28 28.25
C GLY A 499 31.61 -69.74 28.51
N VAL A 500 32.60 -70.60 28.30
CA VAL A 500 34.00 -70.19 28.11
C VAL A 500 34.41 -70.61 26.70
N ASP A 501 34.29 -69.69 25.76
CA ASP A 501 34.52 -69.98 24.34
C ASP A 501 35.92 -69.55 23.89
N THR A 502 36.44 -70.23 22.87
CA THR A 502 37.73 -69.95 22.23
C THR A 502 37.53 -69.52 20.78
N ILE A 503 38.08 -68.38 20.40
CA ILE A 503 38.08 -67.89 19.02
C ILE A 503 39.51 -67.91 18.47
N ASP A 504 39.70 -68.53 17.32
CA ASP A 504 40.95 -68.66 16.58
C ASP A 504 40.80 -68.06 15.17
N ILE A 505 41.35 -66.85 14.99
CA ILE A 505 41.33 -66.11 13.72
C ILE A 505 42.66 -66.21 12.96
N SER A 506 43.52 -67.19 13.27
CA SER A 506 44.88 -67.30 12.71
C SER A 506 44.94 -67.43 11.17
N GLY A 507 43.84 -67.79 10.51
CA GLY A 507 43.75 -67.86 9.04
C GLY A 507 43.44 -66.53 8.32
N LEU A 508 43.14 -65.44 9.04
CA LEU A 508 42.86 -64.13 8.45
C LEU A 508 44.16 -63.41 8.07
N ALA A 509 44.59 -63.55 6.81
CA ALA A 509 45.64 -62.70 6.26
C ALA A 509 45.01 -61.39 5.74
N SER A 510 44.96 -60.33 6.57
CA SER A 510 44.48 -59.02 6.11
C SER A 510 45.64 -58.10 5.71
N THR A 511 45.51 -57.50 4.52
CA THR A 511 46.19 -56.25 4.14
C THR A 511 45.11 -55.17 4.16
N SER A 512 45.12 -54.33 5.21
CA SER A 512 44.17 -53.22 5.48
C SER A 512 42.67 -53.61 5.50
N GLY A 513 42.15 -53.84 6.72
CA GLY A 513 40.72 -54.00 7.04
C GLY A 513 40.55 -54.11 8.56
N ASN A 514 39.39 -53.69 9.11
CA ASN A 514 39.14 -53.78 10.55
C ASN A 514 38.46 -55.12 10.88
N VAL A 515 38.92 -55.79 11.94
CA VAL A 515 38.23 -56.96 12.51
C VAL A 515 37.51 -56.47 13.76
N THR A 516 36.19 -56.32 13.68
CA THR A 516 35.39 -55.91 14.84
C THR A 516 34.67 -57.12 15.41
N ALA A 517 34.87 -57.43 16.68
CA ALA A 517 34.11 -58.46 17.39
C ALA A 517 33.30 -57.78 18.49
N ALA A 518 31.97 -57.90 18.47
CA ALA A 518 31.12 -57.41 19.55
C ALA A 518 30.63 -58.58 20.41
N TRP A 519 30.73 -58.40 21.73
CA TRP A 519 30.32 -59.37 22.74
C TRP A 519 29.14 -58.81 23.51
N ASN A 520 28.15 -59.64 23.80
CA ASN A 520 27.00 -59.23 24.61
C ASN A 520 26.90 -59.97 25.95
N ASN A 521 27.83 -60.86 26.31
CA ASN A 521 27.92 -61.55 27.61
C ASN A 521 29.38 -61.84 28.03
N ALA A 522 29.60 -62.09 29.33
CA ALA A 522 30.91 -61.91 29.98
C ALA A 522 31.60 -63.21 30.48
N SER A 523 32.36 -63.93 29.64
CA SER A 523 33.45 -64.85 30.08
C SER A 523 34.24 -65.58 28.96
N ASP A 524 34.71 -64.90 27.91
CA ASP A 524 35.35 -65.58 26.76
C ASP A 524 36.85 -65.31 26.58
N ILE A 525 37.56 -66.25 25.93
CA ILE A 525 39.01 -66.20 25.66
C ILE A 525 39.27 -66.01 24.16
N LEU A 526 39.82 -64.85 23.80
CA LEU A 526 40.19 -64.54 22.43
C LEU A 526 41.68 -64.81 22.19
N THR A 527 42.01 -65.69 21.23
CA THR A 527 43.40 -66.04 20.89
C THR A 527 43.78 -65.49 19.53
N PHE A 528 44.94 -64.82 19.45
CA PHE A 528 45.48 -64.25 18.22
C PHE A 528 46.88 -64.81 17.94
N SER A 529 47.19 -65.03 16.65
CA SER A 529 48.57 -65.15 16.17
C SER A 529 48.69 -64.37 14.86
N ASP A 530 49.44 -63.26 14.86
CA ASP A 530 49.75 -62.51 13.65
C ASP A 530 51.17 -62.89 13.16
N GLY A 531 51.32 -63.05 11.85
CA GLY A 531 52.60 -63.25 11.17
C GLY A 531 53.04 -62.03 10.34
N GLY A 532 52.31 -60.92 10.41
CA GLY A 532 52.53 -59.68 9.64
C GLY A 532 52.63 -58.41 10.49
N THR A 533 52.71 -57.26 9.82
CA THR A 533 52.75 -55.91 10.42
C THR A 533 51.38 -55.24 10.25
N ASN A 534 50.41 -55.57 11.10
CA ASN A 534 49.03 -55.10 10.98
C ASN A 534 48.55 -54.32 12.22
N THR A 535 47.57 -53.42 12.00
CA THR A 535 46.83 -52.72 13.07
C THR A 535 45.51 -53.45 13.27
N ILE A 536 45.23 -53.94 14.49
CA ILE A 536 43.99 -54.65 14.84
C ILE A 536 43.24 -53.79 15.85
N GLU A 537 42.05 -53.30 15.49
CA GLU A 537 41.16 -52.59 16.41
C GLU A 537 40.18 -53.58 17.05
N ILE A 538 40.24 -53.75 18.38
CA ILE A 538 39.33 -54.64 19.11
C ILE A 538 38.42 -53.76 19.97
N ARG A 539 37.14 -53.63 19.60
CA ARG A 539 36.15 -52.91 20.40
C ARG A 539 35.46 -53.87 21.36
N LEU A 540 35.78 -53.79 22.65
CA LEU A 540 35.18 -54.63 23.68
C LEU A 540 34.09 -53.84 24.42
N GLN A 541 32.87 -54.36 24.48
CA GLN A 541 31.87 -53.91 25.45
C GLN A 541 31.64 -55.03 26.47
N GLY A 542 31.87 -54.74 27.76
CA GLY A 542 31.46 -55.64 28.86
C GLY A 542 32.36 -56.85 29.18
N VAL A 543 33.64 -56.87 28.78
CA VAL A 543 34.55 -58.01 29.03
C VAL A 543 35.37 -57.84 30.33
N ASN A 544 35.49 -58.91 31.13
CA ASN A 544 36.20 -58.89 32.42
C ASN A 544 37.67 -59.35 32.37
N THR A 545 38.16 -60.03 31.33
CA THR A 545 39.57 -60.45 31.22
C THR A 545 39.98 -60.72 29.76
N LEU A 546 41.12 -60.17 29.31
CA LEU A 546 41.74 -60.48 28.00
C LEU A 546 43.10 -61.15 28.24
N THR A 547 43.35 -62.31 27.63
CA THR A 547 44.65 -63.03 27.74
C THR A 547 45.25 -63.25 26.35
N ALA A 548 46.35 -62.57 26.02
CA ALA A 548 47.08 -62.76 24.76
C ALA A 548 48.23 -63.76 24.95
N ASN A 549 48.20 -64.90 24.26
CA ASN A 549 49.17 -65.98 24.46
C ASN A 549 50.39 -65.93 23.49
N SER A 550 50.38 -65.10 22.45
CA SER A 550 51.50 -64.96 21.50
C SER A 550 51.36 -63.70 20.64
N ILE A 551 52.25 -62.72 20.79
CA ILE A 551 52.36 -61.56 19.88
C ILE A 551 53.71 -61.67 19.16
N ILE A 552 53.68 -61.74 17.83
CA ILE A 552 54.89 -61.79 16.99
C ILE A 552 54.82 -60.60 16.02
N GLY A 553 55.36 -59.44 16.40
CA GLY A 553 55.39 -58.22 15.56
C GLY A 553 55.18 -56.91 16.33
N GLU A 554 55.31 -55.77 15.64
CA GLU A 554 54.91 -54.44 16.15
C GLU A 554 53.39 -54.29 15.98
N SER A 555 52.62 -54.71 16.99
CA SER A 555 51.15 -54.55 17.01
C SER A 555 50.75 -53.47 18.02
N SER A 556 49.81 -52.60 17.64
CA SER A 556 49.22 -51.59 18.54
C SER A 556 47.80 -52.01 18.94
N PHE A 557 47.50 -52.01 20.25
CA PHE A 557 46.16 -52.30 20.78
C PHE A 557 45.48 -51.00 21.22
N PHE A 558 44.23 -50.80 20.81
CA PHE A 558 43.34 -49.81 21.39
C PHE A 558 42.20 -50.52 22.13
N ILE A 559 42.10 -50.27 23.44
CA ILE A 559 40.98 -50.70 24.28
C ILE A 559 40.15 -49.44 24.51
N VAL A 560 38.90 -49.42 24.03
CA VAL A 560 37.95 -48.33 24.26
C VAL A 560 37.03 -48.70 25.41
#